data_AF-A0A3S0JBW7-F1
#
_entry.id   AF-A0A3S0JBW7-F1
#
_cell.length_a   1.000
_cell.length_b   1.000
_cell.length_c   1.000
_cell.angle_alpha   90.00
_cell.angle_beta   90.00
_cell.angle_gamma   90.00
#
_symmetry.space_group_name_H-M   'P 1'
#
loop_
_entity.id
_entity.type
_entity.pdbx_description
1 polymer ?
#
loop_
_entity_poly.entity_id
_entity_poly.type
_entity_poly.pdbx_seq_one_letter_code
_entity_poly.pdbx_strand_id
1 'polypeptide(L)'
;MRWLVSRVVTPRPAETLADKVGAVFLLVLAAGILVLLALAGLHHLAWNRWRPASPQPVPAAPTPAPPVCLLDTPTLRIELLDDDAGWAPEQEQLWDDWADTGDQNPLSLASTTPPLPGLHGRLVTAFSQPWHGGLLLQVVEAAADGAAVTSWLGWADPATQTWQLLAEAGEHTLYHAPEAPANVIDGWNQQVGKIRLELQPAPAAAGQ
;
A
#
# COMPACT_ATOMS: atom_id res chain seq x y z
N MET A 1 71.26 -84.35 -30.10
CA MET A 1 69.81 -84.53 -30.37
C MET A 1 69.11 -83.20 -30.16
N ARG A 2 68.47 -82.66 -31.20
CA ARG A 2 67.71 -81.40 -31.18
C ARG A 2 66.22 -81.73 -31.10
N TRP A 3 65.52 -81.18 -30.12
CA TRP A 3 64.07 -81.31 -29.99
C TRP A 3 63.39 -80.08 -30.60
N LEU A 4 62.48 -80.30 -31.54
CA LEU A 4 61.61 -79.29 -32.15
C LEU A 4 60.29 -79.27 -31.36
N VAL A 5 59.98 -78.14 -30.75
CA VAL A 5 58.71 -77.93 -30.04
C VAL A 5 57.73 -77.26 -31.01
N SER A 6 56.74 -78.01 -31.49
CA SER A 6 55.61 -77.47 -32.25
C SER A 6 54.62 -76.83 -31.28
N ARG A 7 54.34 -75.53 -31.45
CA ARG A 7 53.25 -74.84 -30.75
C ARG A 7 51.93 -75.27 -31.37
N VAL A 8 51.06 -75.85 -30.55
CA VAL A 8 49.64 -76.08 -30.88
C VAL A 8 48.95 -74.73 -30.90
N VAL A 9 48.54 -74.27 -32.09
CA VAL A 9 47.64 -73.12 -32.23
C VAL A 9 46.23 -73.63 -32.00
N THR A 10 45.63 -73.28 -30.86
CA THR A 10 44.21 -73.54 -30.60
C THR A 10 43.35 -72.71 -31.54
N PRO A 11 42.28 -73.27 -32.14
CA PRO A 11 41.39 -72.52 -33.03
C PRO A 11 40.66 -71.41 -32.25
N ARG A 12 40.60 -70.22 -32.84
CA ARG A 12 39.82 -69.08 -32.34
C ARG A 12 38.33 -69.46 -32.39
N PRO A 13 37.56 -69.30 -31.30
CA PRO A 13 36.14 -69.61 -31.33
C PRO A 13 35.45 -68.72 -32.37
N ALA A 14 34.71 -69.33 -33.28
CA ALA A 14 33.93 -68.62 -34.27
C ALA A 14 32.77 -67.92 -33.53
N GLU A 15 32.81 -66.59 -33.46
CA GLU A 15 31.68 -65.79 -33.00
C GLU A 15 30.47 -66.14 -33.87
N THR A 16 29.44 -66.72 -33.26
CA THR A 16 28.27 -67.19 -34.01
C THR A 16 27.37 -65.99 -34.32
N LEU A 17 26.66 -66.04 -35.46
CA LEU A 17 25.71 -64.99 -35.86
C LEU A 17 24.66 -64.71 -34.77
N ALA A 18 24.35 -65.73 -33.94
CA ALA A 18 23.42 -65.65 -32.82
C ALA A 18 23.91 -64.69 -31.70
N ASP A 19 25.21 -64.64 -31.42
CA ASP A 19 25.77 -63.74 -30.41
C ASP A 19 25.67 -62.26 -30.83
N LYS A 20 25.83 -62.00 -32.15
CA LYS A 20 25.69 -60.64 -32.72
C LYS A 20 24.24 -60.17 -32.72
N VAL A 21 23.30 -61.05 -33.06
CA VAL A 21 21.86 -60.73 -33.02
C VAL A 21 21.39 -60.49 -31.58
N GLY A 22 21.87 -61.29 -30.61
CA GLY A 22 21.58 -61.08 -29.19
C GLY A 22 22.10 -59.75 -28.66
N ALA A 23 23.33 -59.37 -29.02
CA ALA A 23 23.91 -58.09 -28.62
C ALA A 23 23.13 -56.89 -29.21
N VAL A 24 22.72 -56.96 -30.48
CA VAL A 24 21.91 -55.91 -31.12
C VAL A 24 20.53 -55.80 -30.44
N PHE A 25 19.88 -56.92 -30.13
CA PHE A 25 18.59 -56.91 -29.45
C PHE A 25 18.68 -56.27 -28.05
N LEU A 26 19.72 -56.60 -27.29
CA LEU A 26 19.95 -56.00 -25.97
C LEU A 26 20.21 -54.49 -26.05
N LEU A 27 20.95 -54.04 -27.06
CA LEU A 27 21.18 -52.60 -27.29
C LEU A 27 19.89 -51.86 -27.62
N VAL A 28 19.03 -52.43 -28.47
CA VAL A 28 17.72 -51.84 -28.81
C VAL A 28 16.82 -51.77 -27.58
N LEU A 29 16.79 -52.83 -26.78
CA LEU A 29 16.01 -52.87 -25.53
C LEU A 29 16.49 -51.81 -24.52
N ALA A 30 17.81 -51.72 -24.32
CA ALA A 30 18.42 -50.74 -23.43
C ALA A 30 18.13 -49.29 -23.89
N ALA A 31 18.22 -49.02 -25.20
CA ALA A 31 17.86 -47.73 -25.76
C ALA A 31 16.36 -47.40 -25.53
N GLY A 32 15.47 -48.38 -25.71
CA GLY A 32 14.03 -48.21 -25.44
C GLY A 32 13.73 -47.87 -23.98
N ILE A 33 14.38 -48.55 -23.03
CA ILE A 33 14.23 -48.27 -21.59
C ILE A 33 14.73 -46.86 -21.25
N LEU A 34 15.87 -46.44 -21.80
CA LEU A 34 16.41 -45.09 -21.59
C LEU A 34 15.45 -44.00 -22.07
N VAL A 35 14.82 -44.20 -23.23
CA VAL A 35 13.82 -43.25 -23.76
C VAL A 35 12.60 -43.16 -22.87
N LEU A 36 12.09 -44.30 -22.37
CA LEU A 36 10.94 -44.31 -21.45
C LEU A 36 11.24 -43.59 -20.14
N LEU A 37 12.43 -43.81 -19.58
CA LEU A 37 12.86 -43.11 -18.36
C LEU A 37 13.02 -41.60 -18.58
N ALA A 38 13.55 -41.18 -19.73
CA ALA A 38 13.65 -39.77 -20.08
C ALA A 38 12.26 -39.11 -20.19
N LEU A 39 11.31 -39.78 -20.84
CA LEU A 39 9.93 -39.30 -20.96
C LEU A 39 9.23 -39.22 -19.60
N ALA A 40 9.40 -40.23 -18.74
CA ALA A 40 8.85 -40.23 -17.38
C ALA A 40 9.43 -39.08 -16.53
N GLY A 41 10.74 -38.85 -16.65
CA GLY A 41 11.42 -37.73 -15.99
C GLY A 41 10.90 -36.37 -16.46
N LEU A 42 10.73 -36.20 -17.78
CA LEU A 42 10.20 -34.96 -18.35
C LEU A 42 8.76 -34.71 -17.90
N HIS A 43 7.93 -35.75 -17.88
CA HIS A 43 6.55 -35.69 -17.41
C HIS A 43 6.49 -35.30 -15.93
N HIS A 44 7.34 -35.88 -15.08
CA HIS A 44 7.41 -35.54 -13.66
C HIS A 44 7.84 -34.08 -13.43
N LEU A 45 8.82 -33.58 -14.18
CA LEU A 45 9.26 -32.18 -14.14
C LEU A 45 8.15 -31.22 -14.58
N ALA A 46 7.44 -31.54 -15.66
CA ALA A 46 6.30 -30.76 -16.12
C ALA A 46 5.19 -30.74 -15.06
N TRP A 47 4.85 -31.89 -14.48
CA TRP A 47 3.84 -32.01 -13.43
C TRP A 47 4.19 -31.18 -12.19
N ASN A 48 5.44 -31.24 -11.71
CA ASN A 48 5.86 -30.46 -10.55
C ASN A 48 5.93 -28.96 -10.83
N ARG A 49 6.31 -28.55 -12.05
CA ARG A 49 6.35 -27.14 -12.43
C ARG A 49 4.95 -26.54 -12.60
N TRP A 50 3.97 -27.35 -12.98
CA TRP A 50 2.59 -26.93 -13.19
C TRP A 50 1.72 -27.16 -11.95
N ARG A 51 2.29 -27.70 -10.87
CA ARG A 51 1.59 -27.82 -9.60
C ARG A 51 1.44 -26.41 -9.02
N PRO A 52 0.22 -25.87 -8.90
CA PRO A 52 0.03 -24.60 -8.21
C PRO A 52 0.60 -24.77 -6.80
N ALA A 53 1.49 -23.86 -6.42
CA ALA A 53 1.97 -23.79 -5.05
C ALA A 53 0.73 -23.78 -4.15
N SER A 54 0.68 -24.67 -3.16
CA SER A 54 -0.41 -24.66 -2.19
C SER A 54 -0.53 -23.23 -1.67
N PRO A 55 -1.74 -22.64 -1.68
CA PRO A 55 -1.91 -21.26 -1.21
C PRO A 55 -1.32 -21.20 0.19
N GLN A 56 -0.26 -20.41 0.36
CA GLN A 56 0.23 -20.12 1.70
C GLN A 56 -0.94 -19.54 2.48
N PRO A 57 -1.13 -19.91 3.76
CA PRO A 57 -2.07 -19.21 4.60
C PRO A 57 -1.62 -17.74 4.62
N VAL A 58 -2.42 -16.88 3.99
CA VAL A 58 -2.26 -15.43 4.08
C VAL A 58 -2.25 -15.13 5.58
N PRO A 59 -1.21 -14.49 6.13
CA PRO A 59 -1.24 -14.03 7.50
C PRO A 59 -2.56 -13.28 7.70
N ALA A 60 -3.33 -13.64 8.73
CA ALA A 60 -4.52 -12.88 9.06
C ALA A 60 -4.10 -11.41 9.15
N ALA A 61 -4.80 -10.52 8.45
CA ALA A 61 -4.51 -9.11 8.49
C ALA A 61 -4.39 -8.69 9.97
N PRO A 62 -3.33 -7.96 10.36
CA PRO A 62 -3.20 -7.48 11.72
C PRO A 62 -4.50 -6.76 12.09
N THR A 63 -5.06 -7.11 13.25
CA THR A 63 -6.26 -6.45 13.73
C THR A 63 -5.91 -4.97 13.92
N PRO A 64 -6.60 -4.03 13.26
CA PRO A 64 -6.27 -2.62 13.36
C PRO A 64 -6.36 -2.21 14.83
N ALA A 65 -5.33 -1.50 15.31
CA ALA A 65 -5.35 -1.00 16.68
C ALA A 65 -6.53 -0.03 16.86
N PRO A 66 -7.13 0.05 18.06
CA PRO A 66 -8.23 0.95 18.30
C PRO A 66 -7.78 2.42 18.10
N PRO A 67 -8.63 3.27 17.52
CA PRO A 67 -8.29 4.67 17.27
C PRO A 67 -8.00 5.42 18.58
N VAL A 68 -6.99 6.29 18.56
CA VAL A 68 -6.60 7.10 19.72
C VAL A 68 -7.22 8.49 19.60
N CYS A 69 -8.07 8.88 20.54
CA CYS A 69 -8.68 10.22 20.53
C CYS A 69 -7.65 11.29 20.93
N LEU A 70 -7.41 12.27 20.04
CA LEU A 70 -6.49 13.38 20.25
C LEU A 70 -7.21 14.62 20.80
N LEU A 71 -8.43 14.87 20.35
CA LEU A 71 -9.25 16.00 20.76
C LEU A 71 -10.71 15.57 20.82
N ASP A 72 -11.39 15.93 21.90
CA ASP A 72 -12.83 15.69 22.05
C ASP A 72 -13.48 16.94 22.63
N THR A 73 -14.26 17.63 21.80
CA THR A 73 -15.00 18.83 22.15
C THR A 73 -16.47 18.63 21.78
N PRO A 74 -17.41 19.43 22.33
CA PRO A 74 -18.83 19.30 22.01
C PRO A 74 -19.16 19.45 20.52
N THR A 75 -18.27 20.07 19.75
CA THR A 75 -18.47 20.39 18.33
C THR A 75 -17.56 19.59 17.39
N LEU A 76 -16.47 19.02 17.91
CA LEU A 76 -15.42 18.43 17.10
C LEU A 76 -14.69 17.32 17.85
N ARG A 77 -14.50 16.18 17.19
CA ARG A 77 -13.65 15.08 17.66
C ARG A 77 -12.54 14.79 16.65
N ILE A 78 -11.32 14.58 17.12
CA ILE A 78 -10.16 14.18 16.32
C ILE A 78 -9.65 12.85 16.85
N GLU A 79 -9.46 11.90 15.95
CA GLU A 79 -8.96 10.56 16.22
C GLU A 79 -7.74 10.28 15.37
N LEU A 80 -6.70 9.74 15.99
CA LEU A 80 -5.58 9.13 15.31
C LEU A 80 -5.97 7.71 14.90
N LEU A 81 -5.83 7.41 13.62
CA LEU A 81 -6.00 6.06 13.09
C LEU A 81 -4.59 5.45 13.00
N ASP A 82 -4.34 4.42 13.81
CA ASP A 82 -3.06 3.71 13.77
C ASP A 82 -3.02 2.90 12.47
N ASP A 83 -2.21 3.36 11.52
CA ASP A 83 -2.07 2.71 10.21
C ASP A 83 -0.73 1.99 10.14
N ASP A 84 -0.66 0.85 10.85
CA ASP A 84 0.30 -0.22 10.52
C ASP A 84 -0.05 -0.87 9.17
N ALA A 85 -1.16 -0.49 8.52
CA ALA A 85 -1.36 -0.79 7.11
C ALA A 85 -0.38 0.08 6.33
N GLY A 86 0.71 -0.54 5.88
CA GLY A 86 1.60 0.05 4.90
C GLY A 86 0.79 0.73 3.80
N TRP A 87 1.32 1.84 3.30
CA TRP A 87 0.63 2.77 2.41
C TRP A 87 -0.17 1.99 1.37
N ALA A 88 -1.49 2.17 1.35
CA ALA A 88 -2.29 1.59 0.28
C ALA A 88 -1.72 2.11 -1.05
N PRO A 89 -1.66 1.30 -2.11
CA PRO A 89 -1.16 1.76 -3.41
C PRO A 89 -1.88 3.02 -3.90
N GLU A 90 -3.16 3.20 -3.56
CA GLU A 90 -3.89 4.44 -3.86
C GLU A 90 -3.39 5.65 -3.05
N GLN A 91 -2.88 5.45 -1.83
CA GLN A 91 -2.31 6.51 -0.97
C GLN A 91 -0.87 6.84 -1.37
N GLU A 92 -0.08 5.84 -1.75
CA GLU A 92 1.26 6.04 -2.32
C GLU A 92 1.17 6.78 -3.65
N GLN A 93 0.19 6.43 -4.49
CA GLN A 93 -0.08 7.17 -5.72
C GLN A 93 -0.66 8.56 -5.45
N LEU A 94 -1.52 8.74 -4.44
CA LEU A 94 -1.99 10.07 -4.04
C LEU A 94 -0.83 10.95 -3.57
N TRP A 95 0.11 10.38 -2.81
CA TRP A 95 1.31 11.08 -2.34
C TRP A 95 2.31 11.35 -3.47
N ASP A 96 2.54 10.41 -4.36
CA ASP A 96 3.40 10.58 -5.53
C ASP A 96 2.80 11.64 -6.48
N ASP A 97 1.49 11.59 -6.73
CA ASP A 97 0.77 12.64 -7.46
C ASP A 97 0.87 14.00 -6.73
N TRP A 98 0.89 14.00 -5.39
CA TRP A 98 1.08 15.21 -4.56
C TRP A 98 2.53 15.74 -4.59
N ALA A 99 3.51 14.84 -4.57
CA ALA A 99 4.94 15.16 -4.57
C ALA A 99 5.39 15.63 -5.95
N ASP A 100 4.83 15.04 -7.02
CA ASP A 100 5.14 15.38 -8.42
C ASP A 100 4.41 16.64 -8.90
N THR A 101 3.25 16.99 -8.33
CA THR A 101 2.56 18.25 -8.68
C THR A 101 3.23 19.48 -8.07
N GLY A 102 4.10 19.33 -7.05
CA GLY A 102 4.84 20.44 -6.44
C GLY A 102 3.97 21.47 -5.70
N ASP A 103 2.64 21.37 -5.80
CA ASP A 103 1.69 22.22 -5.08
C ASP A 103 1.41 21.57 -3.72
N GLN A 104 2.28 21.91 -2.78
CA GLN A 104 1.98 21.85 -1.35
C GLN A 104 0.64 22.57 -1.13
N ASN A 105 -0.46 21.83 -1.06
CA ASN A 105 -1.78 22.26 -0.60
C ASN A 105 -2.01 23.78 -0.76
N PRO A 106 -2.31 24.29 -1.98
CA PRO A 106 -1.94 25.64 -2.41
C PRO A 106 -2.33 26.67 -1.36
N LEU A 107 -1.31 27.12 -0.64
CA LEU A 107 -1.48 28.11 0.41
C LEU A 107 -1.95 29.39 -0.27
N SER A 108 -3.14 29.82 0.11
CA SER A 108 -3.76 31.01 -0.47
C SER A 108 -4.08 32.00 0.62
N LEU A 109 -4.13 33.28 0.25
CA LEU A 109 -4.64 34.30 1.16
C LEU A 109 -6.17 34.27 1.09
N ALA A 110 -6.81 34.07 2.23
CA ALA A 110 -8.26 34.10 2.33
C ALA A 110 -8.80 35.43 1.81
N SER A 111 -9.59 35.38 0.74
CA SER A 111 -10.23 36.54 0.13
C SER A 111 -11.73 36.45 0.36
N THR A 112 -12.27 37.41 1.10
CA THR A 112 -13.68 37.45 1.50
C THR A 112 -14.31 38.75 1.01
N THR A 113 -15.57 38.69 0.59
CA THR A 113 -16.35 39.86 0.16
C THR A 113 -17.70 39.91 0.89
N PRO A 114 -17.95 40.90 1.79
CA PRO A 114 -17.00 41.93 2.22
C PRO A 114 -15.79 41.37 3.00
N PRO A 115 -14.72 42.17 3.21
CA PRO A 115 -13.58 41.75 4.02
C PRO A 115 -14.00 41.39 5.45
N LEU A 116 -13.75 40.13 5.85
CA LEU A 116 -14.02 39.58 7.17
C LEU A 116 -12.85 39.93 8.09
N PRO A 117 -13.06 40.77 9.13
CA PRO A 117 -11.97 41.19 10.02
C PRO A 117 -11.29 40.01 10.68
N GLY A 118 -9.98 39.88 10.50
CA GLY A 118 -9.18 38.81 11.09
C GLY A 118 -9.17 37.48 10.31
N LEU A 119 -9.96 37.32 9.24
CA LEU A 119 -9.83 36.20 8.30
C LEU A 119 -9.26 36.67 6.95
N HIS A 120 -9.71 37.83 6.47
CA HIS A 120 -9.25 38.38 5.20
C HIS A 120 -7.73 38.58 5.20
N GLY A 121 -7.05 38.05 4.20
CA GLY A 121 -5.59 38.10 4.06
C GLY A 121 -4.83 37.09 4.94
N ARG A 122 -5.51 36.19 5.65
CA ARG A 122 -4.84 35.09 6.36
C ARG A 122 -4.48 33.96 5.42
N LEU A 123 -3.37 33.30 5.70
CA LEU A 123 -2.95 32.12 4.96
C LEU A 123 -3.88 30.94 5.30
N VAL A 124 -4.47 30.33 4.27
CA VAL A 124 -5.34 29.16 4.40
C VAL A 124 -4.87 28.09 3.43
N THR A 125 -5.18 26.84 3.76
CA THR A 125 -4.95 25.73 2.82
C THR A 125 -6.09 25.63 1.82
N ALA A 126 -6.01 24.69 0.87
CA ALA A 126 -7.11 24.41 -0.04
C ALA A 126 -8.33 23.75 0.65
N PHE A 127 -8.19 23.36 1.92
CA PHE A 127 -9.29 22.76 2.68
C PHE A 127 -10.39 23.79 2.99
N SER A 128 -11.57 23.52 2.45
CA SER A 128 -12.77 24.32 2.67
C SER A 128 -14.01 23.42 2.59
N GLN A 129 -14.80 23.36 3.66
CA GLN A 129 -15.98 22.49 3.73
C GLN A 129 -17.19 23.22 4.34
N PRO A 130 -18.39 23.15 3.73
CA PRO A 130 -19.61 23.70 4.34
C PRO A 130 -19.94 23.01 5.66
N TRP A 131 -20.21 23.78 6.71
CA TRP A 131 -20.56 23.22 8.03
C TRP A 131 -21.43 24.19 8.84
N HIS A 132 -22.55 23.70 9.38
CA HIS A 132 -23.54 24.46 10.18
C HIS A 132 -23.93 25.83 9.58
N GLY A 133 -24.16 25.87 8.27
CA GLY A 133 -24.53 27.11 7.56
C GLY A 133 -23.37 28.08 7.31
N GLY A 134 -22.17 27.73 7.76
CA GLY A 134 -20.92 28.45 7.49
C GLY A 134 -19.91 27.60 6.72
N LEU A 135 -18.65 28.01 6.80
CA LEU A 135 -17.53 27.41 6.10
C LEU A 135 -16.43 27.04 7.11
N LEU A 136 -16.09 25.77 7.16
CA LEU A 136 -14.94 25.26 7.88
C LEU A 136 -13.70 25.39 6.99
N LEU A 137 -12.64 26.00 7.54
CA LEU A 137 -11.41 26.33 6.85
C LEU A 137 -10.22 25.85 7.68
N GLN A 138 -9.12 25.50 7.02
CA GLN A 138 -7.85 25.27 7.68
C GLN A 138 -6.95 26.50 7.47
N VAL A 139 -6.67 27.18 8.57
CA VAL A 139 -5.88 28.41 8.62
C VAL A 139 -4.47 28.08 9.09
N VAL A 140 -3.50 28.76 8.52
CA VAL A 140 -2.09 28.50 8.73
C VAL A 140 -1.47 29.66 9.50
N GLU A 141 -0.79 29.36 10.61
CA GLU A 141 -0.08 30.34 11.42
C GLU A 141 1.40 29.97 11.52
N ALA A 142 2.27 30.97 11.45
CA ALA A 142 3.68 30.78 11.78
C ALA A 142 3.82 30.62 13.30
N ALA A 143 4.58 29.61 13.72
CA ALA A 143 4.94 29.45 15.13
C ALA A 143 5.81 30.62 15.59
N ALA A 144 5.69 30.99 16.87
CA ALA A 144 6.39 32.14 17.44
C ALA A 144 7.92 32.03 17.41
N ASP A 145 8.45 30.80 17.26
CA ASP A 145 9.88 30.49 17.19
C ASP A 145 10.40 30.41 15.73
N GLY A 146 9.55 30.64 14.73
CA GLY A 146 9.93 30.83 13.33
C GLY A 146 10.36 29.58 12.57
N ALA A 147 10.26 28.39 13.17
CA ALA A 147 10.70 27.13 12.54
C ALA A 147 9.54 26.22 12.11
N ALA A 148 8.37 26.34 12.72
CA ALA A 148 7.20 25.49 12.45
C ALA A 148 5.99 26.30 12.01
N VAL A 149 5.09 25.64 11.29
CA VAL A 149 3.81 26.19 10.86
C VAL A 149 2.71 25.37 11.53
N THR A 150 1.93 26.02 12.39
CA THR A 150 0.80 25.37 13.07
C THR A 150 -0.48 25.70 12.30
N SER A 151 -1.25 24.67 11.97
CA SER A 151 -2.55 24.84 11.37
C SER A 151 -3.66 24.85 12.41
N TRP A 152 -4.73 25.57 12.11
CA TRP A 152 -5.90 25.72 12.95
C TRP A 152 -7.15 25.47 12.12
N LEU A 153 -8.17 24.91 12.75
CA LEU A 153 -9.52 24.87 12.20
C LEU A 153 -10.24 26.15 12.56
N GLY A 154 -10.70 26.87 11.54
CA GLY A 154 -11.53 28.06 11.68
C GLY A 154 -12.92 27.83 11.07
N TRP A 155 -13.92 28.51 11.62
CA TRP A 155 -15.25 28.55 11.04
C TRP A 155 -15.66 29.99 10.74
N ALA A 156 -16.13 30.21 9.52
CA ALA A 156 -16.61 31.49 9.04
C ALA A 156 -18.10 31.42 8.72
N ASP A 157 -18.87 32.36 9.26
CA ASP A 157 -20.28 32.53 8.97
C ASP A 157 -20.46 33.62 7.91
N PRO A 158 -20.82 33.26 6.66
CA PRO A 158 -21.04 34.24 5.61
C PRO A 158 -22.32 35.07 5.84
N ALA A 159 -23.28 34.58 6.62
CA ALA A 159 -24.53 35.31 6.89
C ALA A 159 -24.32 36.41 7.93
N THR A 160 -23.64 36.10 9.03
CA THR A 160 -23.37 37.09 10.09
C THR A 160 -22.06 37.86 9.89
N GLN A 161 -21.26 37.48 8.89
CA GLN A 161 -19.92 38.04 8.65
C GLN A 161 -19.04 37.95 9.90
N THR A 162 -19.08 36.80 10.55
CA THR A 162 -18.23 36.49 11.71
C THR A 162 -17.32 35.32 11.40
N TRP A 163 -16.20 35.22 12.10
CA TRP A 163 -15.33 34.06 12.03
C TRP A 163 -14.69 33.81 13.41
N GLN A 164 -14.34 32.55 13.68
CA GLN A 164 -13.66 32.16 14.91
C GLN A 164 -12.75 30.94 14.69
N LEU A 165 -11.68 30.84 15.49
CA LEU A 165 -10.90 29.62 15.62
C LEU A 165 -11.66 28.62 16.50
N LEU A 166 -11.64 27.36 16.09
CA LEU A 166 -12.30 26.28 16.81
C LEU A 166 -11.29 25.43 17.57
N ALA A 167 -10.25 24.97 16.87
CA ALA A 167 -9.30 24.02 17.41
C ALA A 167 -7.95 24.13 16.71
N GLU A 168 -6.89 23.85 17.45
CA GLU A 168 -5.57 23.65 16.87
C GLU A 168 -5.55 22.31 16.13
N ALA A 169 -5.09 22.34 14.89
CA ALA A 169 -4.93 21.17 14.03
C ALA A 169 -3.44 20.88 13.79
N GLY A 170 -2.51 21.47 14.55
CA GLY A 170 -1.08 21.13 14.50
C GLY A 170 -0.48 21.17 13.08
N GLU A 171 0.51 20.32 12.83
CA GLU A 171 1.12 20.13 11.50
C GLU A 171 0.31 19.19 10.59
N HIS A 172 -1.00 19.07 10.83
CA HIS A 172 -1.87 18.21 10.03
C HIS A 172 -2.26 18.88 8.71
N THR A 173 -2.42 18.12 7.64
CA THR A 173 -3.08 18.56 6.41
C THR A 173 -4.42 17.85 6.27
N LEU A 174 -5.50 18.61 6.11
CA LEU A 174 -6.85 18.07 6.01
C LEU A 174 -7.30 17.95 4.55
N TYR A 175 -8.04 16.89 4.24
CA TYR A 175 -8.68 16.70 2.95
C TYR A 175 -10.00 15.94 3.11
N HIS A 176 -10.98 16.26 2.26
CA HIS A 176 -12.24 15.54 2.25
C HIS A 176 -12.26 14.58 1.07
N ALA A 177 -12.26 13.27 1.35
CA ALA A 177 -12.37 12.28 0.30
C ALA A 177 -13.79 12.35 -0.32
N PRO A 178 -13.94 12.23 -1.65
CA PRO A 178 -15.25 12.33 -2.31
C PRO A 178 -16.30 11.33 -1.79
N GLU A 179 -15.83 10.18 -1.33
CA GLU A 179 -16.64 9.06 -0.82
C GLU A 179 -16.93 9.19 0.70
N ALA A 180 -16.27 10.12 1.41
CA ALA A 180 -16.40 10.24 2.86
C ALA A 180 -17.73 10.90 3.25
N PRO A 181 -18.35 10.47 4.37
CA PRO A 181 -19.49 11.17 4.94
C PRO A 181 -19.21 12.67 5.12
N ALA A 182 -20.25 13.51 4.99
CA ALA A 182 -20.10 14.97 5.10
C ALA A 182 -19.57 15.44 6.48
N ASN A 183 -19.75 14.62 7.52
CA ASN A 183 -19.28 14.89 8.88
C ASN A 183 -17.91 14.26 9.18
N VAL A 184 -17.30 13.54 8.24
CA VAL A 184 -16.01 12.87 8.44
C VAL A 184 -15.00 13.46 7.45
N ILE A 185 -13.93 14.01 7.99
CA ILE A 185 -12.81 14.56 7.23
C ILE A 185 -11.59 13.74 7.57
N ASP A 186 -10.81 13.34 6.58
CA ASP A 186 -9.54 12.68 6.81
C ASP A 186 -8.40 13.71 6.75
N GLY A 187 -7.28 13.39 7.36
CA GLY A 187 -6.10 14.22 7.31
C GLY A 187 -4.84 13.43 7.56
N TRP A 188 -3.70 14.10 7.40
CA TRP A 188 -2.40 13.48 7.54
C TRP A 188 -1.45 14.33 8.38
N ASN A 189 -0.72 13.70 9.29
CA ASN A 189 0.45 14.26 9.96
C ASN A 189 1.72 13.50 9.56
N GLN A 190 2.82 14.21 9.37
CA GLN A 190 4.09 13.55 9.08
C GLN A 190 4.67 12.73 10.26
N GLN A 191 4.35 13.10 11.50
CA GLN A 191 4.88 12.48 12.72
C GLN A 191 3.96 11.38 13.26
N VAL A 192 2.64 11.60 13.22
CA VAL A 192 1.66 10.68 13.83
C VAL A 192 0.86 9.85 12.82
N GLY A 193 0.89 10.18 11.53
CA GLY A 193 0.18 9.43 10.48
C GLY A 193 -1.24 9.91 10.22
N LYS A 194 -2.14 8.99 9.86
CA LYS A 194 -3.51 9.32 9.45
C LYS A 194 -4.33 9.80 10.63
N ILE A 195 -4.99 10.94 10.45
CA ILE A 195 -5.99 11.43 11.39
C ILE A 195 -7.37 11.41 10.74
N ARG A 196 -8.38 11.23 11.58
CA ARG A 196 -9.79 11.40 11.24
C ARG A 196 -10.38 12.49 12.11
N LEU A 197 -11.03 13.43 11.46
CA LEU A 197 -11.82 14.47 12.07
C LEU A 197 -13.29 14.10 11.94
N GLU A 198 -14.02 14.06 13.04
CA GLU A 198 -15.46 13.89 13.08
C GLU A 198 -16.12 15.17 13.59
N LEU A 199 -16.91 15.78 12.71
CA LEU A 199 -17.71 16.96 13.02
C LEU A 199 -18.93 16.52 13.82
N GLN A 200 -19.07 17.03 15.04
CA GLN A 200 -20.23 16.73 15.87
C GLN A 200 -21.44 17.55 15.38
N PRO A 201 -22.65 16.97 15.47
CA PRO A 201 -23.87 17.73 15.20
C PRO A 201 -23.93 18.95 16.12
N ALA A 202 -24.53 20.04 15.63
CA ALA A 202 -24.66 21.25 16.42
C ALA A 202 -25.36 20.89 17.74
N PRO A 203 -24.87 21.39 18.90
CA PRO A 203 -25.59 21.22 20.14
C PRO A 203 -27.00 21.77 19.92
N ALA A 204 -28.02 20.94 20.12
CA ALA A 204 -29.40 21.36 20.02
C ALA A 204 -29.53 22.63 20.86
N ALA A 205 -29.92 23.74 20.22
CA ALA A 205 -30.11 25.01 20.92
C ALA A 205 -30.98 24.72 22.13
N ALA A 206 -30.39 24.81 23.32
CA ALA A 206 -31.14 24.64 24.56
C ALA A 206 -32.17 25.76 24.55
N GLY A 207 -33.43 25.39 24.29
CA GLY A 207 -34.52 26.35 24.20
C GLY A 207 -34.50 27.25 25.42
N GLN A 208 -34.27 28.54 25.19
CA GLN A 208 -34.57 29.63 26.12
C GLN A 208 -35.66 30.47 25.49
#